data_AF-A0A829GAF4-F1
#
_entry.id   AF-A0A829GAF4-F1
#
_cell.length_a   1.000
_cell.length_b   1.000
_cell.length_c   1.000
_cell.angle_alpha   90.00
_cell.angle_beta   90.00
_cell.angle_gamma   90.00
#
_symmetry.space_group_name_H-M   'P 1'
#
loop_
_entity.id
_entity.type
_entity.pdbx_description
1 polymer ?
#
loop_
_entity_poly.entity_id
_entity_poly.type
_entity_poly.pdbx_seq_one_letter_code
_entity_poly.pdbx_strand_id
1 'polypeptide(L)'
;IAGLVDTPGMPAYHASKFASVGMSEATAYDLQRAGADIEMHVMCPGFVQTDLYHTEEHRPKQYSNPSDPYYQSEAFLKGQQFAKYVITNGMPLDTIAATVFKALEEDQFYILTHPQFNPLILDRVNRIVKNGAPDVHVMDGIM
;
A
#
# COMPACT_ATOMS: atom_id res chain seq x y z
N ILE A 1 0.83 3.08 -1.78
CA ILE A 1 1.42 2.52 -3.00
C ILE A 1 1.03 1.07 -3.21
N ALA A 2 0.99 0.23 -2.16
CA ALA A 2 0.67 -1.20 -2.27
C ALA A 2 -0.72 -1.57 -2.82
N GLY A 3 -1.65 -0.61 -2.95
CA GLY A 3 -2.92 -0.78 -3.66
C GLY A 3 -2.88 -0.42 -5.14
N LEU A 4 -1.73 0.01 -5.65
CA LEU A 4 -1.51 0.42 -7.04
C LEU A 4 -0.39 -0.40 -7.71
N VAL A 5 0.48 -1.04 -6.92
CA VAL A 5 1.59 -1.89 -7.38
C VAL A 5 1.69 -3.14 -6.49
N ASP A 6 2.37 -4.16 -6.99
CA ASP A 6 2.61 -5.45 -6.33
C ASP A 6 4.10 -5.74 -6.16
N THR A 7 4.44 -6.48 -5.10
CA THR A 7 5.80 -6.90 -4.74
C THR A 7 5.82 -8.34 -4.21
N PRO A 8 6.93 -9.08 -4.34
CA PRO A 8 7.04 -10.44 -3.81
C PRO A 8 6.82 -10.52 -2.29
N GLY A 9 6.30 -11.66 -1.82
CA GLY A 9 6.20 -11.97 -0.39
C GLY A 9 5.02 -11.35 0.36
N MET A 10 4.21 -10.50 -0.29
CA MET A 10 3.10 -9.78 0.35
C MET A 10 1.73 -9.98 -0.33
N PRO A 11 1.35 -11.19 -0.79
CA PRO A 11 0.14 -11.36 -1.62
C PRO A 11 -1.15 -10.92 -0.93
N ALA A 12 -1.34 -11.28 0.35
CA ALA A 12 -2.53 -10.91 1.11
C ALA A 12 -2.60 -9.40 1.36
N TYR A 13 -1.46 -8.76 1.64
CA TYR A 13 -1.39 -7.31 1.85
C TYR A 13 -1.76 -6.56 0.57
N HIS A 14 -1.16 -6.91 -0.56
CA HIS A 14 -1.50 -6.30 -1.85
C HIS A 14 -2.97 -6.50 -2.20
N ALA A 15 -3.50 -7.73 -2.11
CA ALA A 15 -4.90 -8.00 -2.39
C ALA A 15 -5.83 -7.08 -1.57
N SER A 16 -5.58 -6.92 -0.27
CA SER A 16 -6.40 -6.04 0.59
C SER A 16 -6.31 -4.56 0.20
N LYS A 17 -5.12 -4.09 -0.22
CA LYS A 17 -4.91 -2.68 -0.58
C LYS A 17 -5.45 -2.36 -1.97
N PHE A 18 -5.35 -3.29 -2.94
CA PHE A 18 -6.04 -3.16 -4.23
C PHE A 18 -7.55 -3.12 -4.04
N ALA A 19 -8.11 -3.97 -3.18
CA ALA A 19 -9.54 -3.93 -2.86
C ALA A 19 -9.96 -2.59 -2.24
N SER A 20 -9.12 -2.03 -1.35
CA SER A 20 -9.38 -0.71 -0.76
C SER A 20 -9.43 0.40 -1.82
N VAL A 21 -8.49 0.40 -2.78
CA VAL A 21 -8.48 1.36 -3.90
C VAL A 21 -9.72 1.21 -4.77
N GLY A 22 -10.02 -0.01 -5.23
CA GLY A 22 -11.19 -0.27 -6.08
C GLY A 22 -12.51 0.06 -5.38
N MET A 23 -12.60 -0.18 -4.06
CA MET A 23 -13.77 0.21 -3.26
C MET A 23 -13.93 1.73 -3.19
N SER A 24 -12.84 2.48 -2.95
CA SER A 24 -12.86 3.94 -2.95
C SER A 24 -13.28 4.51 -4.31
N GLU A 25 -12.74 3.98 -5.41
CA GLU A 25 -13.09 4.39 -6.78
C GLU A 25 -14.56 4.12 -7.10
N ALA A 26 -15.04 2.90 -6.82
CA ALA A 26 -16.44 2.53 -7.05
C ALA A 26 -17.41 3.41 -6.24
N THR A 27 -17.09 3.64 -4.97
CA THR A 27 -17.91 4.50 -4.10
C THR A 27 -17.95 5.94 -4.61
N ALA A 28 -16.83 6.47 -5.11
CA ALA A 28 -16.79 7.80 -5.71
C ALA A 28 -17.73 7.90 -6.92
N TYR A 29 -17.75 6.89 -7.80
CA TYR A 29 -18.71 6.84 -8.90
C TYR A 29 -20.17 6.80 -8.42
N ASP A 30 -20.46 6.05 -7.37
CA ASP A 30 -21.81 5.95 -6.82
C ASP A 30 -22.29 7.29 -6.21
N LEU A 31 -21.41 8.00 -5.50
CA LEU A 31 -21.72 9.33 -4.95
C LEU A 31 -21.99 10.36 -6.05
N GLN A 32 -21.16 10.36 -7.11
CA GLN A 32 -21.39 11.21 -8.29
C GLN A 32 -22.74 10.90 -8.95
N ARG A 33 -23.08 9.61 -9.10
CA ARG A 33 -24.37 9.19 -9.67
C ARG A 33 -25.56 9.58 -8.80
N ALA A 34 -25.39 9.58 -7.48
CA ALA A 34 -26.41 10.01 -6.54
C ALA A 34 -26.57 11.54 -6.46
N GLY A 35 -25.63 12.31 -7.04
CA GLY A 35 -25.57 13.76 -6.85
C GLY A 35 -25.35 14.15 -5.39
N ALA A 36 -24.65 13.29 -4.64
CA ALA A 36 -24.35 13.54 -3.24
C ALA A 36 -23.26 14.60 -3.10
N ASP A 37 -23.41 15.49 -2.13
CA ASP A 37 -22.39 16.49 -1.76
C ASP A 37 -21.35 15.86 -0.81
N ILE A 38 -20.70 14.80 -1.29
CA ILE A 38 -19.69 14.01 -0.57
C ILE A 38 -18.59 13.61 -1.56
N GLU A 39 -17.35 13.95 -1.23
CA GLU A 39 -16.16 13.58 -1.99
C GLU A 39 -15.46 12.36 -1.37
N MET A 40 -14.83 11.55 -2.24
CA MET A 40 -14.04 10.39 -1.83
C MET A 40 -12.61 10.58 -2.33
N HIS A 41 -11.65 10.25 -1.47
CA HIS A 41 -10.24 10.24 -1.81
C HIS A 41 -9.62 8.94 -1.33
N VAL A 42 -8.48 8.56 -1.92
CA VAL A 42 -7.72 7.37 -1.52
C VAL A 42 -6.25 7.71 -1.32
N MET A 43 -5.78 7.48 -0.10
CA MET A 43 -4.38 7.67 0.25
C MET A 43 -3.57 6.41 -0.02
N CYS A 44 -2.51 6.56 -0.81
CA CYS A 44 -1.65 5.46 -1.22
C CYS A 44 -0.19 5.74 -0.82
N PRO A 45 0.17 5.71 0.47
CA PRO A 45 1.53 5.99 0.92
C PRO A 45 2.54 4.90 0.57
N GLY A 46 3.81 5.28 0.46
CA GLY A 46 4.96 4.37 0.59
C GLY A 46 5.20 3.98 2.05
N PHE A 47 6.46 3.81 2.44
CA PHE A 47 6.80 3.50 3.83
C PHE A 47 6.82 4.76 4.69
N VAL A 48 6.12 4.71 5.82
CA VAL A 48 6.01 5.81 6.79
C VAL A 48 6.40 5.27 8.16
N GLN A 49 7.12 6.08 8.93
CA GLN A 49 7.61 5.76 10.28
C GLN A 49 6.45 5.60 11.28
N THR A 50 5.81 4.44 11.21
CA THR A 50 4.66 4.04 12.03
C THR A 50 4.99 2.78 12.82
N ASP A 51 4.03 2.31 13.60
CA ASP A 51 4.12 1.07 14.35
C ASP A 51 3.82 -0.20 13.51
N LEU A 52 3.69 -0.05 12.19
CA LEU A 52 3.19 -1.11 11.31
C LEU A 52 4.06 -2.39 11.29
N TYR A 53 5.34 -2.32 11.64
CA TYR A 53 6.20 -3.51 11.67
C TYR A 53 5.94 -4.41 12.89
N HIS A 54 5.15 -3.96 13.87
CA HIS A 54 4.66 -4.77 15.00
C HIS A 54 3.29 -5.41 14.72
N THR A 55 2.96 -5.69 13.45
CA THR A 55 1.66 -6.28 13.06
C THR A 55 1.29 -7.55 13.81
N GLU A 56 2.24 -8.41 14.14
CA GLU A 56 1.98 -9.64 14.88
C GLU A 56 1.59 -9.40 16.35
N GLU A 57 2.04 -8.30 16.95
CA GLU A 57 1.62 -7.90 18.31
C GLU A 57 0.18 -7.38 18.33
N HIS A 58 -0.27 -6.80 17.22
CA HIS A 58 -1.64 -6.32 17.01
C HIS A 58 -2.62 -7.40 16.52
N ARG A 59 -2.12 -8.59 16.17
CA ARG A 59 -2.95 -9.66 15.63
C ARG A 59 -3.94 -10.16 16.69
N PRO A 60 -5.27 -10.13 16.44
CA PRO A 60 -6.23 -10.66 17.40
C PRO A 60 -5.96 -12.13 17.73
N LYS A 61 -6.14 -12.51 19.00
CA LYS A 61 -5.81 -13.87 19.49
C LYS A 61 -6.46 -14.99 18.69
N GLN A 62 -7.69 -14.80 18.20
CA GLN A 62 -8.38 -15.80 17.38
C GLN A 62 -7.75 -16.04 16.00
N TYR A 63 -6.89 -15.13 15.54
CA TYR A 63 -6.20 -15.21 14.26
C TYR A 63 -4.69 -15.42 14.42
N SER A 64 -4.19 -15.53 15.65
CA SER A 64 -2.79 -15.83 15.94
C SER A 64 -2.57 -17.31 16.21
N ASN A 65 -1.47 -17.83 15.68
CA ASN A 65 -1.01 -19.19 15.96
C ASN A 65 0.51 -19.16 16.15
N PRO A 66 1.02 -18.73 17.32
CA PRO A 66 2.47 -18.59 17.54
C PRO A 66 3.27 -19.88 17.35
N SER A 67 2.61 -21.03 17.42
CA SER A 67 3.20 -22.35 17.17
C SER A 67 3.27 -22.75 15.69
N ASP A 68 2.69 -21.96 14.78
CA ASP A 68 2.79 -22.24 13.34
C ASP A 68 4.27 -22.22 12.90
N PRO A 69 4.77 -23.27 12.22
CA PRO A 69 6.15 -23.31 11.75
C PRO A 69 6.54 -22.13 10.84
N TYR A 70 5.57 -21.48 10.19
CA TYR A 70 5.79 -20.26 9.41
C TYR A 70 6.50 -19.17 10.23
N TYR A 71 6.15 -19.00 11.51
CA TYR A 71 6.75 -17.99 12.38
C TYR A 71 8.23 -18.23 12.70
N GLN A 72 8.75 -19.44 12.43
CA GLN A 72 10.17 -19.78 12.55
C GLN A 72 10.86 -19.88 11.19
N SER A 73 10.12 -19.67 10.10
CA SER A 73 10.67 -19.75 8.74
C SER A 73 11.60 -18.58 8.45
N GLU A 74 12.63 -18.83 7.63
CA GLU A 74 13.55 -17.78 7.17
C GLU A 74 12.82 -16.65 6.44
N ALA A 75 11.80 -16.99 5.65
CA ALA A 75 10.99 -16.02 4.92
C ALA A 75 10.27 -15.05 5.87
N PHE A 76 9.67 -15.55 6.96
CA PHE A 76 9.03 -14.71 7.96
C PHE A 76 10.04 -13.82 8.68
N LEU A 77 11.15 -14.39 9.18
CA LEU A 77 12.16 -13.64 9.93
C LEU A 77 12.80 -12.54 9.07
N LYS A 78 13.14 -12.83 7.81
CA LYS A 78 13.64 -11.82 6.87
C LYS A 78 12.59 -10.77 6.54
N GLY A 79 11.33 -11.18 6.36
CA GLY A 79 10.21 -10.26 6.15
C GLY A 79 10.04 -9.26 7.30
N GLN A 80 10.12 -9.73 8.55
CA GLN A 80 10.06 -8.86 9.74
C GLN A 80 11.24 -7.88 9.81
N GLN A 81 12.45 -8.34 9.51
CA GLN A 81 13.63 -7.47 9.46
C GLN A 81 13.52 -6.40 8.38
N PHE A 82 13.09 -6.79 7.18
CA PHE A 82 12.88 -5.88 6.06
C PHE A 82 11.79 -4.86 6.38
N ALA A 83 10.64 -5.30 6.89
CA ALA A 83 9.53 -4.44 7.31
C ALA A 83 9.99 -3.40 8.35
N LYS A 84 10.72 -3.84 9.38
CA LYS A 84 11.31 -2.92 10.36
C LYS A 84 12.21 -1.90 9.69
N TYR A 85 13.15 -2.34 8.84
CA TYR A 85 14.09 -1.45 8.16
C TYR A 85 13.38 -0.39 7.30
N VAL A 86 12.48 -0.79 6.41
CA VAL A 86 11.81 0.15 5.49
C VAL A 86 10.86 1.10 6.21
N ILE A 87 10.21 0.64 7.29
CA ILE A 87 9.31 1.48 8.09
C ILE A 87 10.11 2.49 8.93
N THR A 88 11.16 2.06 9.63
CA THR A 88 11.96 2.99 10.46
C THR A 88 12.76 4.00 9.64
N ASN A 89 13.11 3.67 8.39
CA ASN A 89 13.78 4.58 7.46
C ASN A 89 12.81 5.25 6.47
N GLY A 90 11.50 5.07 6.66
CA GLY A 90 10.47 5.67 5.82
C GLY A 90 10.31 7.17 6.02
N MET A 91 9.32 7.75 5.35
CA MET A 91 8.92 9.14 5.54
C MET A 91 8.47 9.39 7.00
N PRO A 92 8.88 10.51 7.62
CA PRO A 92 8.41 10.90 8.95
C PRO A 92 6.88 11.05 9.03
N LEU A 93 6.28 10.53 10.10
CA LEU A 93 4.83 10.48 10.30
C LEU A 93 4.18 11.87 10.41
N ASP A 94 4.88 12.83 11.00
CA ASP A 94 4.42 14.20 11.22
C ASP A 94 4.08 14.95 9.91
N THR A 95 4.67 14.53 8.79
CA THR A 95 4.39 15.12 7.47
C THR A 95 3.08 14.63 6.83
N ILE A 96 2.53 13.51 7.30
CA ILE A 96 1.38 12.84 6.65
C ILE A 96 0.09 13.65 6.78
N ALA A 97 -0.20 14.19 7.96
CA ALA A 97 -1.44 14.95 8.17
C ALA A 97 -1.51 16.15 7.22
N ALA A 98 -0.45 16.97 7.18
CA ALA A 98 -0.36 18.12 6.29
C ALA A 98 -0.51 17.71 4.81
N THR A 99 0.10 16.59 4.41
CA THR A 99 -0.01 16.07 3.04
C THR A 99 -1.44 15.69 2.67
N VAL A 100 -2.16 15.03 3.58
CA VAL A 100 -3.56 14.64 3.36
C VAL A 100 -4.45 15.87 3.26
N PHE A 101 -4.38 16.79 4.22
CA PHE A 101 -5.23 17.99 4.21
C PHE A 101 -5.01 18.85 2.96
N LYS A 102 -3.75 19.04 2.54
CA LYS A 102 -3.46 19.73 1.30
C LYS A 102 -4.09 19.05 0.08
N ALA A 103 -4.01 17.72 0.01
CA ALA A 103 -4.58 16.98 -1.12
C ALA A 103 -6.12 17.03 -1.14
N LEU A 104 -6.76 17.10 0.04
CA LEU A 104 -8.21 17.34 0.14
C LEU A 104 -8.57 18.76 -0.34
N GLU A 105 -7.81 19.79 0.08
CA GLU A 105 -8.01 21.18 -0.38
C GLU A 105 -7.83 21.34 -1.90
N GLU A 106 -6.97 20.52 -2.50
CA GLU A 106 -6.68 20.49 -3.94
C GLU A 106 -7.60 19.54 -4.74
N ASP A 107 -8.62 18.94 -4.11
CA ASP A 107 -9.53 17.96 -4.70
C ASP A 107 -8.80 16.80 -5.43
N GLN A 108 -7.76 16.27 -4.78
CA GLN A 108 -6.96 15.18 -5.34
C GLN A 108 -7.52 13.82 -4.92
N PHE A 109 -8.11 13.09 -5.87
CA PHE A 109 -8.61 11.74 -5.61
C PHE A 109 -7.50 10.78 -5.13
N TYR A 110 -6.38 10.68 -5.85
CA TYR A 110 -5.25 9.82 -5.48
C TYR A 110 -4.20 10.62 -4.70
N ILE A 111 -4.09 10.37 -3.40
CA ILE A 111 -3.10 11.01 -2.54
C ILE A 111 -1.82 10.15 -2.51
N LEU A 112 -0.85 10.48 -3.37
CA LEU A 112 0.41 9.75 -3.53
C LEU A 112 1.55 10.47 -2.81
N THR A 113 1.98 9.96 -1.65
CA THR A 113 3.03 10.63 -0.85
C THR A 113 4.46 10.30 -1.28
N HIS A 114 4.65 9.31 -2.16
CA HIS A 114 5.96 8.80 -2.58
C HIS A 114 6.05 8.72 -4.11
N PRO A 115 6.22 9.87 -4.80
CA PRO A 115 6.18 9.93 -6.27
C PRO A 115 7.30 9.14 -6.96
N GLN A 116 8.38 8.79 -6.23
CA GLN A 116 9.43 7.92 -6.73
C GLN A 116 8.93 6.53 -7.17
N PHE A 117 7.75 6.10 -6.69
CA PHE A 117 7.13 4.84 -7.11
C PHE A 117 6.20 4.96 -8.32
N ASN A 118 5.94 6.17 -8.83
CA ASN A 118 5.08 6.37 -10.01
C ASN A 118 5.54 5.56 -11.24
N PRO A 119 6.85 5.39 -11.51
CA PRO A 119 7.31 4.50 -12.59
C PRO A 119 6.80 3.06 -12.47
N LEU A 120 6.66 2.52 -11.25
CA LEU A 120 6.13 1.16 -11.03
C LEU A 120 4.63 1.07 -11.34
N ILE A 121 3.88 2.14 -11.05
CA ILE A 121 2.46 2.21 -11.42
C ILE A 121 2.33 2.19 -12.94
N LEU A 122 3.12 3.02 -13.62
CA LEU A 122 3.13 3.09 -15.09
C LEU A 122 3.53 1.77 -15.72
N ASP A 123 4.58 1.12 -15.21
CA ASP A 123 4.99 -0.22 -15.66
C ASP A 123 3.83 -1.23 -15.55
N ARG A 124 3.21 -1.32 -14.37
CA ARG A 124 2.10 -2.26 -14.15
C ARG A 124 0.94 -2.02 -15.11
N VAL A 125 0.51 -0.76 -15.28
CA VAL A 125 -0.56 -0.40 -16.23
C VAL A 125 -0.15 -0.78 -17.66
N ASN A 126 1.09 -0.48 -18.06
CA ASN A 126 1.59 -0.85 -19.38
C ASN A 126 1.60 -2.36 -19.60
N ARG A 127 2.01 -3.15 -18.61
CA ARG A 127 1.95 -4.62 -18.68
C ARG A 127 0.52 -5.11 -18.84
N ILE A 128 -0.43 -4.59 -18.08
CA ILE A 128 -1.84 -4.97 -18.21
C ILE A 128 -2.34 -4.74 -19.64
N VAL A 129 -2.09 -3.54 -20.20
CA VAL A 129 -2.57 -3.18 -21.54
C VAL A 129 -1.87 -3.96 -22.66
N LYS A 130 -0.60 -4.33 -22.45
CA LYS A 130 0.22 -5.05 -23.45
C LYS A 130 0.24 -6.57 -23.26
N ASN A 131 -0.59 -7.12 -22.37
CA ASN A 131 -0.58 -8.54 -22.01
C ASN A 131 0.80 -9.04 -21.51
N GLY A 132 1.50 -8.20 -20.74
CA GLY A 132 2.77 -8.52 -20.09
C GLY A 132 2.58 -9.20 -18.73
N ALA A 133 3.42 -10.19 -18.43
CA ALA A 133 3.46 -10.86 -17.13
C ALA A 133 4.23 -10.04 -16.07
N PRO A 134 4.04 -10.30 -14.76
CA PRO A 134 4.90 -9.73 -13.72
C PRO A 134 6.38 -10.06 -13.95
N ASP A 135 7.24 -9.07 -13.69
CA ASP A 135 8.69 -9.17 -13.80
C ASP A 135 9.33 -8.55 -12.56
N VAL A 136 10.12 -9.34 -11.83
CA VAL A 136 10.76 -8.91 -10.58
C VAL A 136 11.85 -7.86 -10.83
N HIS A 137 12.46 -7.86 -12.02
CA HIS A 137 13.56 -6.95 -12.37
C HIS A 137 13.13 -5.49 -12.54
N VAL A 138 11.82 -5.24 -12.65
CA VAL A 138 11.27 -3.87 -12.67
C VAL A 138 11.55 -3.13 -11.36
N MET A 139 11.78 -3.86 -10.27
CA MET A 139 12.08 -3.29 -8.96
C MET A 139 13.58 -3.01 -8.75
N ASP A 140 14.45 -3.44 -9.66
CA ASP A 140 15.90 -3.29 -9.52
C ASP A 140 16.29 -1.81 -9.38
N GLY A 141 16.83 -1.44 -8.22
CA GLY A 141 17.26 -0.06 -7.90
C GLY A 141 16.16 0.87 -7.37
N ILE A 142 14.93 0.39 -7.18
CA ILE A 142 13.81 1.15 -6.59
C ILE A 142 13.49 0.65 -5.16
N MET A 143 13.82 -0.61 -4.86
CA MET A 143 13.77 -1.26 -3.54
C MET A 143 15.07 -1.99 -3.25
#